data_AF-A0A645HGK7-F1
#
_entry.id   AF-A0A645HGK7-F1
#
_cell.length_a   1.000
_cell.length_b   1.000
_cell.length_c   1.000
_cell.angle_alpha   90.00
_cell.angle_beta   90.00
_cell.angle_gamma   90.00
#
_symmetry.space_group_name_H-M   'P 1'
#
loop_
_entity.id
_entity.type
_entity.pdbx_description
1 polymer ?
#
loop_
_entity_poly.entity_id
_entity_poly.type
_entity_poly.pdbx_seq_one_letter_code
_entity_poly.pdbx_strand_id
1 'polypeptide(L)'
;MASKPDTRIIRKTSRRNIVPRIIIGLVLIVTLASAMALYFDQEEQITRIRSERTRLDAALADAQARNDELKKMQALVGTDAYIEWVARNQLGMVRPDEVILSDG
;
A
#
# COMPACT_ATOMS: atom_id res chain seq x y z
N MET A 1 -64.32 -65.25 25.60
CA MET A 1 -63.81 -64.23 24.65
C MET A 1 -63.27 -63.07 25.48
N ALA A 2 -61.95 -62.89 25.53
CA ALA A 2 -61.33 -61.75 26.20
C ALA A 2 -60.38 -61.08 25.20
N SER A 3 -60.78 -59.94 24.65
CA SER A 3 -59.94 -59.13 23.76
C SER A 3 -58.87 -58.43 24.59
N LYS A 4 -57.60 -58.61 24.22
CA LYS A 4 -56.49 -57.81 24.74
C LYS A 4 -56.64 -56.35 24.26
N PRO A 5 -56.29 -55.36 25.09
CA PRO A 5 -56.28 -53.97 24.64
C PRO A 5 -55.10 -53.74 23.70
N ASP A 6 -55.38 -53.14 22.53
CA ASP A 6 -54.37 -52.69 21.56
C ASP A 6 -53.74 -51.38 22.05
N THR A 7 -52.62 -51.48 22.78
CA THR A 7 -51.87 -50.31 23.26
C THR A 7 -50.96 -49.78 22.15
N ARG A 8 -51.49 -48.88 21.32
CA ARG A 8 -50.68 -48.10 20.38
C ARG A 8 -49.89 -47.03 21.16
N ILE A 9 -48.61 -47.30 21.41
CA ILE A 9 -47.69 -46.35 22.01
C ILE A 9 -47.39 -45.25 20.98
N ILE A 10 -48.07 -44.10 21.08
CA ILE A 10 -47.75 -42.92 20.27
C ILE A 10 -46.46 -42.30 20.82
N ARG A 11 -45.36 -42.53 20.11
CA ARG A 11 -44.04 -41.96 20.43
C ARG A 11 -44.08 -40.45 20.18
N LYS A 12 -44.27 -39.65 21.24
CA LYS A 12 -44.19 -38.19 21.19
C LYS A 12 -42.76 -37.78 20.84
N THR A 13 -42.50 -37.46 19.57
CA THR A 13 -41.18 -36.97 19.13
C THR A 13 -40.84 -35.68 19.86
N SER A 14 -39.75 -35.69 20.62
CA SER A 14 -39.32 -34.58 21.47
C SER A 14 -38.94 -33.35 20.63
N ARG A 15 -39.86 -32.39 20.52
CA ARG A 15 -39.61 -31.07 19.92
C ARG A 15 -38.61 -30.21 20.71
N ARG A 16 -38.21 -30.65 21.91
CA ARG A 16 -37.39 -29.85 22.85
C ARG A 16 -36.00 -29.51 22.32
N ASN A 17 -35.46 -30.32 21.41
CA ASN A 17 -34.10 -30.17 20.89
C ASN A 17 -34.04 -29.56 19.47
N ILE A 18 -35.19 -29.26 18.85
CA ILE A 18 -35.25 -28.73 17.49
C ILE A 18 -35.01 -27.22 17.49
N VAL A 19 -35.66 -26.50 18.40
CA VAL A 19 -35.51 -25.03 18.54
C VAL A 19 -34.05 -24.61 18.79
N PRO A 20 -33.31 -25.18 19.77
CA PRO A 20 -31.92 -24.79 19.98
C PRO A 20 -31.02 -25.14 18.78
N ARG A 21 -31.28 -26.24 18.07
CA ARG A 21 -30.54 -26.59 16.84
C ARG A 21 -30.78 -25.58 15.71
N ILE A 22 -32.01 -25.11 15.54
CA ILE A 22 -32.34 -24.08 14.55
C ILE A 22 -31.64 -22.77 14.90
N ILE A 23 -31.65 -22.37 16.18
CA ILE A 23 -30.97 -21.14 16.63
C ILE A 23 -29.46 -21.24 16.37
N ILE A 24 -28.83 -22.37 16.72
CA ILE A 24 -27.40 -22.59 16.46
C ILE A 24 -27.11 -22.54 14.95
N GLY A 25 -27.94 -23.16 14.13
CA GLY A 25 -27.81 -23.11 12.67
C GLY A 25 -27.92 -21.68 12.12
N LEU A 26 -28.88 -20.91 12.61
CA LEU A 26 -29.05 -19.50 12.24
C LEU A 26 -27.84 -18.65 12.64
N VAL A 27 -27.33 -18.82 13.86
CA VAL A 27 -26.14 -18.11 14.34
C VAL A 27 -24.94 -18.45 13.44
N LEU A 28 -24.71 -19.72 13.12
CA LEU A 28 -23.63 -20.13 12.23
C LEU A 28 -23.73 -19.49 10.85
N ILE A 29 -24.93 -19.45 10.26
CA ILE A 29 -25.15 -18.83 8.94
C ILE A 29 -24.83 -17.34 9.00
N VAL A 30 -25.31 -16.62 10.02
CA VAL A 30 -25.03 -15.19 10.19
C VAL A 30 -23.53 -14.93 10.39
N THR A 31 -22.87 -15.72 11.23
CA THR A 31 -21.41 -15.59 11.45
C THR A 31 -20.62 -15.83 10.17
N LEU A 32 -20.96 -16.86 9.39
CA LEU A 32 -20.31 -17.16 8.12
C LEU A 32 -20.55 -16.06 7.08
N ALA A 33 -21.78 -15.56 6.97
CA ALA A 33 -22.13 -14.48 6.05
C ALA A 33 -21.35 -13.19 6.39
N SER A 34 -21.26 -12.83 7.67
CA SER A 34 -20.48 -11.67 8.13
C SER A 34 -18.98 -11.83 7.86
N ALA A 35 -18.41 -13.01 8.12
CA ALA A 35 -17.01 -13.30 7.82
C ALA A 35 -16.71 -13.19 6.32
N MET A 36 -17.62 -13.71 5.47
CA MET A 36 -17.51 -13.64 4.03
C MET A 36 -17.58 -12.19 3.51
N ALA A 37 -18.50 -11.38 4.04
CA ALA A 37 -18.63 -9.96 3.68
C ALA A 37 -17.35 -9.17 4.02
N LEU A 38 -16.78 -9.40 5.20
CA LEU A 38 -15.51 -8.77 5.61
C LEU A 38 -14.34 -9.23 4.74
N TYR A 39 -14.34 -10.48 4.28
CA TYR A 39 -13.28 -11.00 3.42
C TYR A 39 -13.28 -10.33 2.04
N PHE A 40 -14.46 -10.13 1.43
CA PHE A 40 -14.56 -9.48 0.12
C PHE A 40 -14.24 -7.97 0.16
N ASP A 41 -14.52 -7.29 1.26
CA ASP A 41 -14.25 -5.85 1.41
C ASP A 41 -12.75 -5.53 1.64
N GLN A 42 -11.96 -6.53 2.02
CA GLN A 42 -10.54 -6.34 2.34
C GLN A 42 -9.63 -6.29 1.10
N GLU A 43 -9.96 -7.01 0.03
CA GLU A 43 -9.04 -7.17 -1.11
C GLU A 43 -8.86 -5.87 -1.91
N GLU A 44 -9.95 -5.11 -2.08
CA GLU A 44 -9.92 -3.82 -2.78
C GLU A 44 -9.15 -2.77 -1.97
N GLN A 45 -9.36 -2.72 -0.66
CA GLN A 45 -8.67 -1.81 0.24
C GLN A 45 -7.16 -2.10 0.28
N ILE A 46 -6.77 -3.37 0.38
CA ILE A 46 -5.35 -3.77 0.37
C ILE A 46 -4.69 -3.39 -0.96
N THR A 47 -5.38 -3.61 -2.08
CA THR A 47 -4.83 -3.27 -3.41
C THR A 47 -4.66 -1.76 -3.58
N ARG A 48 -5.66 -0.96 -3.19
CA ARG A 48 -5.59 0.52 -3.21
C ARG A 48 -4.45 1.04 -2.32
N ILE A 49 -4.31 0.51 -1.11
CA ILE A 49 -3.23 0.89 -0.19
C ILE A 49 -1.86 0.54 -0.78
N ARG A 50 -1.71 -0.64 -1.40
CA ARG A 50 -0.45 -1.05 -2.04
C ARG A 50 -0.11 -0.14 -3.21
N SER A 51 -1.07 0.15 -4.09
CA SER A 51 -0.82 1.05 -5.22
C SER A 51 -0.43 2.46 -4.77
N GLU A 52 -1.07 2.97 -3.72
CA GLU A 52 -0.76 4.30 -3.19
C GLU A 52 0.63 4.33 -2.54
N ARG A 53 1.01 3.27 -1.81
CA ARG A 53 2.38 3.13 -1.29
C ARG A 53 3.41 3.14 -2.41
N THR A 54 3.23 2.32 -3.45
CA THR A 54 4.16 2.29 -4.59
C THR A 54 4.27 3.66 -5.27
N ARG A 55 3.16 4.38 -5.42
CA ARG A 55 3.16 5.74 -5.98
C ARG A 55 3.93 6.73 -5.11
N LEU A 56 3.71 6.70 -3.80
CA LEU A 56 4.37 7.57 -2.83
C LEU A 56 5.87 7.27 -2.75
N ASP A 57 6.26 5.99 -2.76
CA ASP A 57 7.67 5.58 -2.73
C ASP A 57 8.41 6.06 -3.99
N ALA A 58 7.77 5.94 -5.16
CA ALA A 58 8.34 6.44 -6.41
C ALA A 58 8.50 7.97 -6.40
N ALA A 59 7.49 8.70 -5.91
CA ALA A 59 7.55 10.15 -5.78
C ALA A 59 8.63 10.60 -4.77
N LEU A 60 8.80 9.85 -3.68
CA LEU A 60 9.83 10.12 -2.68
C LEU A 60 11.23 9.90 -3.26
N ALA A 61 11.44 8.81 -4.00
CA ALA A 61 12.72 8.52 -4.64
C ALA A 61 13.10 9.60 -5.67
N ASP A 62 12.15 10.05 -6.50
CA ASP A 62 12.38 11.16 -7.44
C ASP A 62 12.72 12.47 -6.73
N ALA A 63 11.95 12.82 -5.70
CA ALA A 63 12.19 14.03 -4.92
C ALA A 63 13.56 14.00 -4.22
N GLN A 64 13.99 12.85 -3.69
CA GLN A 64 15.30 12.66 -3.10
C GLN A 64 16.42 12.80 -4.14
N ALA A 65 16.29 12.16 -5.31
CA ALA A 65 17.27 12.27 -6.38
C ALA A 65 17.45 13.73 -6.83
N ARG A 66 16.34 14.46 -7.01
CA ARG A 66 16.36 15.89 -7.35
C ARG A 66 16.99 16.74 -6.24
N ASN A 67 16.72 16.42 -4.97
CA ASN A 67 17.31 17.13 -3.85
C ASN A 67 18.84 16.95 -3.80
N ASP A 68 19.31 15.72 -4.02
CA ASP A 68 20.74 15.40 -4.03
C ASP A 68 21.46 16.04 -5.21
N GLU A 69 20.82 16.10 -6.38
CA GLU A 69 21.34 16.85 -7.53
C GLU A 69 21.47 18.35 -7.21
N LEU A 70 20.43 18.96 -6.66
CA LEU A 70 20.45 20.37 -6.27
C LEU A 70 21.53 20.66 -5.22
N LYS A 71 21.73 19.78 -4.24
CA LYS A 71 22.82 19.92 -3.26
C LYS A 71 24.19 19.85 -3.90
N LYS A 72 24.41 18.97 -4.88
CA LYS A 72 25.68 18.91 -5.63
C LYS A 72 25.91 20.19 -6.41
N MET A 73 24.89 20.73 -7.07
CA MET A 73 24.98 22.01 -7.77
C MET A 73 25.28 23.15 -6.79
N GLN A 74 24.58 23.21 -5.66
CA GLN A 74 24.80 24.24 -4.64
C GLN A 74 26.20 24.17 -4.03
N ALA A 75 26.76 22.97 -3.86
CA ALA A 75 28.13 22.78 -3.38
C ALA A 75 29.19 23.23 -4.39
N LEU A 76 28.86 23.23 -5.69
CA LEU A 76 29.76 23.70 -6.75
C LEU A 76 29.63 25.21 -6.95
N VAL A 77 28.42 25.76 -6.90
CA VAL A 77 28.14 27.18 -7.05
C VAL A 77 28.88 27.98 -5.97
N GLY A 78 29.78 28.86 -6.39
CA GLY A 78 30.58 29.70 -5.50
C GLY A 78 31.94 29.12 -5.09
N THR A 79 32.32 27.93 -5.58
CA THR A 79 33.70 27.44 -5.48
C THR A 79 34.60 28.13 -6.52
N ASP A 80 35.89 28.28 -6.22
CA ASP A 80 36.88 28.82 -7.17
C ASP A 80 36.87 28.06 -8.51
N ALA A 81 36.66 26.73 -8.48
CA ALA A 81 36.56 25.91 -9.68
C ALA A 81 35.34 26.27 -10.55
N TYR A 82 34.19 26.55 -9.94
CA TYR A 82 33.00 26.97 -10.67
C TYR A 82 33.13 28.42 -11.19
N ILE A 83 33.70 29.32 -10.39
CA ILE A 83 33.98 30.70 -10.83
C ILE A 83 34.95 30.69 -12.01
N GLU A 84 36.03 29.91 -11.93
CA GLU A 84 36.99 29.75 -13.02
C GLU A 84 36.33 29.13 -14.27
N TRP A 85 35.47 28.12 -14.11
CA TRP A 85 34.74 27.53 -15.23
C TRP A 85 33.82 28.54 -15.93
N VAL A 86 33.06 29.35 -15.17
CA VAL A 86 32.21 30.41 -15.74
C VAL A 86 33.05 31.50 -16.40
N ALA A 87 34.12 31.93 -15.73
CA ALA A 87 35.05 32.93 -16.25
C ALA A 87 35.61 32.50 -17.61
N ARG A 88 36.13 31.27 -17.72
CA ARG A 88 36.70 30.75 -18.97
C ARG A 88 35.65 30.47 -20.06
N ASN A 89 34.57 29.76 -19.72
CA ASN A 89 33.64 29.22 -20.73
C ASN A 89 32.51 30.18 -21.11
N GLN A 90 32.05 31.03 -20.18
CA GLN A 90 30.96 31.97 -20.47
C GLN A 90 31.46 33.39 -20.72
N LEU A 91 32.50 33.83 -20.01
CA LEU A 91 32.97 35.21 -20.06
C LEU A 91 34.26 35.37 -20.90
N GLY A 92 34.89 34.29 -21.33
CA GLY A 92 36.17 34.32 -22.05
C GLY A 92 37.32 34.93 -21.24
N MET A 93 37.17 34.98 -19.92
CA MET A 93 38.15 35.53 -18.99
C MET A 93 39.19 34.47 -18.63
N VAL A 94 40.44 34.91 -18.48
CA VAL A 94 41.57 34.11 -18.01
C VAL A 94 42.10 34.71 -16.72
N ARG A 95 42.97 33.98 -16.00
CA ARG A 95 43.54 34.56 -14.78
C ARG A 95 44.43 35.77 -15.11
N PRO A 96 44.57 36.75 -14.20
CA PRO A 96 45.39 37.93 -14.43
C PRO A 96 46.86 37.64 -14.79
N ASP A 97 47.39 36.48 -14.38
CA ASP A 97 48.75 36.00 -14.62
C ASP A 97 48.88 35.08 -15.85
N GLU A 98 47.79 34.79 -16.57
CA GLU A 98 47.80 33.95 -17.78
C GLU A 98 47.86 34.80 -19.07
N VAL A 99 48.70 34.40 -20.03
CA VAL A 99 48.85 35.07 -21.34
C VAL A 99 48.17 34.22 -22.43
N ILE A 100 47.26 34.82 -23.19
CA ILE A 100 46.62 34.15 -24.34
C ILE A 100 47.57 34.21 -25.55
N LEU A 101 48.00 33.05 -26.02
CA LEU A 101 48.74 32.89 -27.28
C LEU A 101 47.71 32.64 -28.40
N SER A 102 47.53 33.62 -29.27
CA SER A 102 46.78 33.45 -30.52
C SER A 102 47.77 33.18 -31.65
N ASP A 103 47.73 31.98 -32.23
CA ASP A 103 48.47 31.68 -33.47
C ASP A 103 47.91 32.54 -34.61
N GLY A 104 48.78 33.35 -35.22
CA GLY A 104 48.47 34.21 -36.36
C GLY A 104 48.71 33.54 -37.70
#